data_AF-A0A316HX82-F1
#
_entry.id   AF-A0A316HX82-F1
#
_cell.length_a   1.000
_cell.length_b   1.000
_cell.length_c   1.000
_cell.angle_alpha   90.00
_cell.angle_beta   90.00
_cell.angle_gamma   90.00
#
_symmetry.space_group_name_H-M   'P 1'
#
loop_
_entity.id
_entity.type
_entity.pdbx_description
1 polymer ?
#
loop_
_entity_poly.entity_id
_entity_poly.type
_entity_poly.pdbx_seq_one_letter_code
_entity_poly.pdbx_strand_id
1 'polypeptide(L)'
;MTQIDERTGHSVEQQVADGEGCGEQEPTPAEVLEWRRDDVFLPEADACPEEYPHLRNISAGFIFGGVVRPLEPAPPEYVTLPAAYTLPEEFLAIAQWNMLWEAAQFRRRFFDLDDLPEPMARIADLGDVNVTFVPRTRARYFEYAPLFHLLPKRVLDMFGLPLLRGGQWPFMADWSGIDDFLPSDFEERLARAWAWAVWPYLVSGSKMKAFSADDPIRLLAHNLDFWVPAVTATIQERLRDFPEIDKGKTPGPVTLEDGSVLAGAVAGNPRMGGQVWFGEDDARDAVVETVEAADRTGRLRGILDAVRSHRIEDDFSSHWSYAREDFERKLHGKRRKVTVKFVELTDTVPVQGPESEVLGNLITNDFLTLLDGRNRQIVVLLNSGVTSKTEIADVLGYANHSAVSKRLAQIRRAAEAYFDEN
;
A
#
# COMPACT_ATOMS: atom_id res chain seq x y z
N MET A 1 28.94 -50.46 -69.17
CA MET A 1 30.33 -50.89 -68.95
C MET A 1 30.53 -51.05 -67.47
N THR A 2 30.95 -52.27 -67.06
CA THR A 2 31.60 -52.61 -65.77
C THR A 2 30.71 -52.51 -64.51
N GLN A 3 30.55 -53.51 -63.63
CA GLN A 3 31.07 -54.87 -63.51
C GLN A 3 30.05 -55.64 -62.64
N ILE A 4 29.83 -56.90 -62.96
CA ILE A 4 29.06 -57.85 -62.14
C ILE A 4 30.05 -58.45 -61.14
N ASP A 5 29.72 -58.46 -59.85
CA ASP A 5 30.03 -59.64 -59.04
C ASP A 5 28.97 -59.83 -57.94
N GLU A 6 28.50 -61.05 -57.85
CA GLU A 6 27.41 -61.51 -56.98
C GLU A 6 27.93 -61.75 -55.56
N ARG A 7 27.08 -61.51 -54.55
CA ARG A 7 27.04 -62.42 -53.38
C ARG A 7 25.76 -62.27 -52.57
N THR A 8 25.00 -63.36 -52.57
CA THR A 8 23.83 -63.60 -51.74
C THR A 8 24.22 -64.37 -50.48
N GLY A 9 23.74 -63.93 -49.32
CA GLY A 9 23.32 -64.79 -48.20
C GLY A 9 24.26 -64.95 -46.99
N HIS A 10 23.90 -64.37 -45.84
CA HIS A 10 23.52 -65.09 -44.60
C HIS A 10 23.13 -64.10 -43.46
N SER A 11 22.06 -64.46 -42.73
CA SER A 11 21.45 -63.81 -41.56
C SER A 11 22.40 -63.47 -40.42
N VAL A 12 22.12 -62.40 -39.64
CA VAL A 12 22.10 -62.30 -38.15
C VAL A 12 21.36 -60.99 -37.82
N GLU A 13 20.12 -61.01 -37.30
CA GLU A 13 19.77 -60.90 -35.88
C GLU A 13 20.37 -59.67 -35.13
N GLN A 14 19.48 -58.75 -34.75
CA GLN A 14 19.46 -58.02 -33.47
C GLN A 14 20.77 -57.43 -32.90
N GLN A 15 20.85 -56.10 -32.86
CA GLN A 15 21.16 -55.41 -31.61
C GLN A 15 20.59 -53.99 -31.60
N VAL A 16 19.63 -53.81 -30.70
CA VAL A 16 19.11 -52.54 -30.20
C VAL A 16 20.27 -51.81 -29.52
N ALA A 17 20.58 -50.59 -29.96
CA ALA A 17 21.34 -49.64 -29.19
C ALA A 17 20.36 -48.59 -28.70
N ASP A 18 20.07 -48.67 -27.40
CA ASP A 18 19.33 -47.69 -26.62
C ASP A 18 20.01 -46.32 -26.74
N GLY A 19 19.28 -45.34 -27.29
CA GLY A 19 19.61 -43.93 -27.18
C GLY A 19 19.03 -43.40 -25.87
N GLU A 20 19.91 -43.03 -24.96
CA GLU A 20 19.64 -42.42 -23.65
C GLU A 20 18.68 -41.22 -23.78
N GLY A 21 17.59 -41.28 -23.02
CA GLY A 21 16.65 -40.18 -22.88
C GLY A 21 17.23 -39.07 -22.01
N CYS A 22 17.18 -37.85 -22.51
CA CYS A 22 17.34 -36.64 -21.73
C CYS A 22 16.09 -36.48 -20.85
N GLY A 23 16.14 -36.98 -19.61
CA GLY A 23 15.10 -36.77 -18.62
C GLY A 23 15.35 -35.45 -17.89
N GLU A 24 14.49 -34.46 -18.11
CA GLU A 24 14.40 -33.29 -17.23
C GLU A 24 13.95 -33.77 -15.85
N GLN A 25 14.87 -33.80 -14.89
CA GLN A 25 14.56 -34.15 -13.51
C GLN A 25 13.76 -33.01 -12.87
N GLU A 26 12.62 -33.34 -12.25
CA GLU A 26 11.87 -32.36 -11.46
C GLU A 26 12.72 -31.82 -10.29
N PRO A 27 12.75 -30.50 -10.07
CA PRO A 27 13.57 -29.90 -9.04
C PRO A 27 13.12 -30.33 -7.65
N THR A 28 14.08 -30.56 -6.77
CA THR A 28 13.83 -30.92 -5.38
C THR A 28 13.28 -29.73 -4.58
N PRO A 29 12.56 -29.96 -3.46
CA PRO A 29 12.07 -28.87 -2.61
C PRO A 29 13.17 -27.92 -2.09
N ALA A 30 14.40 -28.43 -1.91
CA ALA A 30 15.53 -27.63 -1.48
C ALA A 30 16.02 -26.68 -2.58
N GLU A 31 16.10 -27.16 -3.82
CA GLU A 31 16.45 -26.34 -4.99
C GLU A 31 15.40 -25.26 -5.23
N VAL A 32 14.11 -25.61 -5.12
CA VAL A 32 13.01 -24.62 -5.24
C VAL A 32 13.11 -23.54 -4.15
N LEU A 33 13.42 -23.93 -2.91
CA LEU A 33 13.61 -22.96 -1.82
C LEU A 33 14.81 -22.05 -2.04
N GLU A 34 15.91 -22.60 -2.56
CA GLU A 34 17.12 -21.83 -2.89
C GLU A 34 16.86 -20.83 -4.02
N TRP A 35 16.17 -21.25 -5.09
CA TRP A 35 15.77 -20.35 -6.17
C TRP A 35 14.87 -19.21 -5.68
N ARG A 36 13.86 -19.53 -4.86
CA ARG A 36 13.00 -18.52 -4.24
C ARG A 36 13.80 -17.54 -3.38
N ARG A 37 14.80 -18.03 -2.65
CA ARG A 37 15.68 -17.19 -1.83
C ARG A 37 16.51 -16.26 -2.70
N ASP A 38 17.10 -16.77 -3.78
CA ASP A 38 17.93 -15.98 -4.70
C ASP A 38 17.11 -14.91 -5.45
N ASP A 39 15.83 -15.16 -5.69
CA ASP A 39 14.90 -14.19 -6.26
C ASP A 39 14.49 -13.08 -5.27
N VAL A 40 14.55 -13.34 -3.96
CA VAL A 40 14.18 -12.37 -2.92
C VAL A 40 15.34 -11.45 -2.54
N PHE A 41 16.51 -12.03 -2.26
CA PHE A 41 17.62 -11.29 -1.68
C PHE A 41 18.52 -10.70 -2.76
N LEU A 42 18.91 -9.44 -2.56
CA LEU A 42 19.94 -8.81 -3.37
C LEU A 42 21.32 -9.19 -2.80
N PRO A 43 22.25 -9.72 -3.60
CA PRO A 43 23.62 -9.99 -3.15
C PRO A 43 24.28 -8.71 -2.63
N GLU A 44 25.04 -8.79 -1.54
CA GLU A 44 25.65 -7.60 -0.92
C GLU A 44 26.58 -6.83 -1.86
N ALA A 45 27.25 -7.54 -2.78
CA ALA A 45 28.13 -6.94 -3.79
C ALA A 45 27.39 -6.04 -4.79
N ASP A 46 26.08 -6.25 -4.95
CA ASP A 46 25.23 -5.54 -5.92
C ASP A 46 24.49 -4.36 -5.28
N ALA A 47 24.58 -4.17 -3.96
CA ALA A 47 23.93 -3.08 -3.24
C ALA A 47 24.82 -1.84 -3.15
N CYS A 48 25.23 -1.30 -4.31
CA CYS A 48 25.99 -0.06 -4.37
C CYS A 48 25.09 1.17 -4.13
N PRO A 49 25.61 2.25 -3.51
CA PRO A 49 24.83 3.47 -3.26
C PRO A 49 24.28 4.14 -4.52
N GLU A 50 24.87 3.89 -5.68
CA GLU A 50 24.46 4.46 -6.97
C GLU A 50 23.24 3.75 -7.58
N GLU A 51 22.99 2.49 -7.23
CA GLU A 51 21.90 1.67 -7.81
C GLU A 51 20.87 1.23 -6.76
N TYR A 52 21.23 1.24 -5.47
CA TYR A 52 20.37 0.87 -4.36
C TYR A 52 20.13 2.07 -3.42
N PRO A 53 18.89 2.28 -2.93
CA PRO A 53 17.69 1.50 -3.19
C PRO A 53 17.00 1.91 -4.49
N HIS A 54 16.10 1.07 -5.01
CA HIS A 54 15.34 1.39 -6.22
C HIS A 54 13.93 0.81 -6.20
N LEU A 55 13.05 1.48 -6.92
CA LEU A 55 11.68 1.05 -7.18
C LEU A 55 11.38 1.22 -8.66
N ARG A 56 10.79 0.21 -9.29
CA ARG A 56 10.40 0.24 -10.70
C ARG A 56 8.90 0.18 -10.91
N ASN A 57 8.47 0.62 -12.09
CA ASN A 57 7.13 0.42 -12.63
C ASN A 57 7.20 -0.38 -13.95
N ILE A 58 6.21 -1.22 -14.18
CA ILE A 58 6.01 -1.90 -15.46
C ILE A 58 4.82 -1.26 -16.18
N SER A 59 5.04 -0.91 -17.45
CA SER A 59 4.06 -0.23 -18.29
C SER A 59 2.84 -1.09 -18.60
N ALA A 60 1.65 -0.48 -18.57
CA ALA A 60 0.45 -1.06 -19.19
C ALA A 60 0.61 -1.34 -20.68
N GLY A 61 1.51 -0.64 -21.38
CA GLY A 61 1.75 -0.82 -22.81
C GLY A 61 2.33 -2.18 -23.21
N PHE A 62 2.74 -3.03 -22.26
CA PHE A 62 3.06 -4.43 -22.55
C PHE A 62 1.82 -5.25 -22.95
N ILE A 63 0.66 -4.92 -22.38
CA ILE A 63 -0.59 -5.69 -22.54
C ILE A 63 -1.65 -4.85 -23.28
N PHE A 64 -1.79 -3.58 -22.92
CA PHE A 64 -2.86 -2.71 -23.37
C PHE A 64 -2.43 -1.83 -24.54
N GLY A 65 -3.32 -1.73 -25.54
CA GLY A 65 -3.14 -0.83 -26.70
C GLY A 65 -3.55 0.62 -26.43
N GLY A 66 -4.07 0.92 -25.24
CA GLY A 66 -4.53 2.25 -24.84
C GLY A 66 -4.96 2.24 -23.38
N VAL A 67 -4.96 3.41 -22.75
CA VAL A 67 -5.44 3.62 -21.38
C VAL A 67 -6.46 4.75 -21.35
N VAL A 68 -7.35 4.70 -20.36
CA VAL A 68 -8.20 5.81 -19.98
C VAL A 68 -7.50 6.52 -18.84
N ARG A 69 -7.48 7.85 -18.83
CA ARG A 69 -6.92 8.64 -17.73
C ARG A 69 -7.97 9.63 -17.23
N PRO A 70 -8.23 9.69 -15.92
CA PRO A 70 -9.05 10.76 -15.38
C PRO A 70 -8.34 12.11 -15.50
N LEU A 71 -9.12 13.17 -15.69
CA LEU A 71 -8.64 14.55 -15.56
C LEU A 71 -8.28 14.86 -14.10
N GLU A 72 -9.04 14.30 -13.17
CA GLU A 72 -8.84 14.41 -11.73
C GLU A 72 -8.81 13.00 -11.12
N PRO A 73 -7.62 12.38 -10.98
CA PRO A 73 -7.51 11.06 -10.35
C PRO A 73 -7.81 11.15 -8.85
N ALA A 74 -8.70 10.29 -8.37
CA ALA A 74 -8.88 10.08 -6.93
C ALA A 74 -7.58 9.52 -6.32
N PRO A 75 -7.29 9.68 -5.02
CA PRO A 75 -6.18 8.96 -4.39
C PRO A 75 -6.44 7.44 -4.42
N PRO A 76 -5.40 6.61 -4.66
CA PRO A 76 -5.56 5.17 -4.64
C PRO A 76 -5.71 4.63 -3.21
N GLU A 77 -6.67 3.73 -3.02
CA GLU A 77 -6.84 2.96 -1.80
C GLU A 77 -6.26 1.56 -1.96
N TYR A 78 -5.52 1.09 -0.96
CA TYR A 78 -4.97 -0.26 -0.96
C TYR A 78 -6.02 -1.21 -0.36
N VAL A 79 -6.52 -2.13 -1.18
CA VAL A 79 -7.43 -3.19 -0.73
C VAL A 79 -6.64 -4.47 -0.60
N THR A 80 -6.60 -5.01 0.61
CA THR A 80 -5.87 -6.24 0.89
C THR A 80 -6.75 -7.44 0.62
N LEU A 81 -6.24 -8.39 -0.13
CA LEU A 81 -6.91 -9.62 -0.47
C LEU A 81 -6.23 -10.79 0.28
N PRO A 82 -6.95 -11.79 0.85
CA PRO A 82 -6.34 -12.88 1.62
C PRO A 82 -5.25 -13.62 0.83
N ALA A 83 -4.03 -13.81 1.35
CA ALA A 83 -2.90 -14.39 0.60
C ALA A 83 -3.08 -15.84 0.09
N ALA A 84 -4.22 -16.49 0.34
CA ALA A 84 -4.55 -17.84 -0.15
C ALA A 84 -4.89 -17.91 -1.65
N TYR A 85 -4.38 -17.00 -2.47
CA TYR A 85 -4.49 -17.06 -3.92
C TYR A 85 -3.46 -18.06 -4.45
N THR A 86 -3.82 -19.34 -4.42
CA THR A 86 -2.99 -20.42 -4.96
C THR A 86 -3.18 -20.64 -6.46
N LEU A 87 -4.10 -19.89 -7.11
CA LEU A 87 -4.42 -20.09 -8.52
C LEU A 87 -3.74 -19.02 -9.41
N PRO A 88 -3.08 -19.42 -10.50
CA PRO A 88 -2.42 -18.50 -11.44
C PRO A 88 -3.34 -17.41 -12.02
N GLU A 89 -4.64 -17.70 -12.14
CA GLU A 89 -5.64 -16.79 -12.71
C GLU A 89 -5.91 -15.56 -11.83
N GLU A 90 -5.91 -15.73 -10.50
CA GLU A 90 -6.20 -14.66 -9.55
C GLU A 90 -5.04 -13.66 -9.46
N PHE A 91 -3.79 -14.16 -9.46
CA PHE A 91 -2.61 -13.31 -9.56
C PHE A 91 -2.57 -12.53 -10.88
N LEU A 92 -2.97 -13.15 -11.99
CA LEU A 92 -3.01 -12.48 -13.28
C LEU A 92 -4.03 -11.35 -13.30
N ALA A 93 -5.21 -11.56 -12.71
CA ALA A 93 -6.24 -10.52 -12.58
C ALA A 93 -5.74 -9.33 -11.75
N ILE A 94 -5.10 -9.58 -10.59
CA ILE A 94 -4.49 -8.53 -9.76
C ILE A 94 -3.42 -7.77 -10.56
N ALA A 95 -2.53 -8.49 -11.25
CA ALA A 95 -1.47 -7.89 -12.05
C ALA A 95 -2.04 -6.97 -13.15
N GLN A 96 -3.01 -7.44 -13.93
CA GLN A 96 -3.63 -6.65 -15.00
C GLN A 96 -4.36 -5.43 -14.44
N TRP A 97 -5.12 -5.61 -13.35
CA TRP A 97 -5.82 -4.51 -12.69
C TRP A 97 -4.86 -3.42 -12.23
N ASN A 98 -3.84 -3.80 -11.47
CA ASN A 98 -2.87 -2.87 -10.93
C ASN A 98 -2.01 -2.23 -12.03
N MET A 99 -1.68 -2.96 -13.10
CA MET A 99 -0.92 -2.41 -14.23
C MET A 99 -1.63 -1.23 -14.89
N LEU A 100 -2.98 -1.20 -14.88
CA LEU A 100 -3.81 -0.06 -15.29
C LEU A 100 -3.86 1.06 -14.23
N TRP A 101 -2.76 1.30 -13.50
CA TRP A 101 -2.71 2.33 -12.45
C TRP A 101 -3.10 3.71 -12.98
N GLU A 102 -2.76 4.02 -14.24
CA GLU A 102 -3.08 5.27 -14.94
C GLU A 102 -4.60 5.53 -15.07
N ALA A 103 -5.41 4.47 -15.07
CA ALA A 103 -6.86 4.57 -15.16
C ALA A 103 -7.53 4.93 -13.84
N ALA A 104 -6.82 4.85 -12.72
CA ALA A 104 -7.30 5.25 -11.39
C ALA A 104 -8.71 4.69 -11.10
N GLN A 105 -9.69 5.55 -10.84
CA GLN A 105 -11.07 5.15 -10.58
C GLN A 105 -11.76 4.42 -11.75
N PHE A 106 -11.24 4.54 -12.98
CA PHE A 106 -11.84 3.92 -14.16
C PHE A 106 -11.28 2.53 -14.50
N ARG A 107 -10.44 1.93 -13.64
CA ARG A 107 -9.87 0.59 -13.88
C ARG A 107 -10.91 -0.48 -14.19
N ARG A 108 -12.03 -0.49 -13.44
CA ARG A 108 -13.12 -1.46 -13.61
C ARG A 108 -13.70 -1.47 -15.03
N ARG A 109 -13.53 -0.39 -15.80
CA ARG A 109 -14.03 -0.24 -17.18
C ARG A 109 -13.27 -1.10 -18.20
N PHE A 110 -12.14 -1.70 -17.81
CA PHE A 110 -11.32 -2.56 -18.65
C PHE A 110 -11.61 -4.05 -18.48
N PHE A 111 -12.48 -4.40 -17.53
CA PHE A 111 -12.74 -5.79 -17.14
C PHE A 111 -14.22 -6.09 -17.26
N ASP A 112 -14.52 -7.32 -17.70
CA ASP A 112 -15.83 -7.92 -17.47
C ASP A 112 -15.90 -8.39 -16.01
N LEU A 113 -17.02 -8.14 -15.34
CA LEU A 113 -17.22 -8.56 -13.95
C LEU A 113 -17.23 -10.09 -13.83
N ASP A 114 -17.72 -10.78 -14.86
CA ASP A 114 -17.80 -12.25 -14.88
C ASP A 114 -16.41 -12.91 -15.03
N ASP A 115 -15.41 -12.16 -15.51
CA ASP A 115 -14.03 -12.62 -15.68
C ASP A 115 -13.13 -12.30 -14.46
N LEU A 116 -13.64 -11.53 -13.49
CA LEU A 116 -12.88 -11.14 -12.30
C LEU A 116 -13.07 -12.17 -11.16
N PRO A 117 -12.02 -12.46 -10.38
CA PRO A 117 -12.18 -13.20 -9.13
C PRO A 117 -13.21 -12.52 -8.22
N GLU A 118 -14.06 -13.32 -7.55
CA GLU A 118 -15.20 -12.82 -6.76
C GLU A 118 -14.85 -11.65 -5.80
N PRO A 119 -13.73 -11.67 -5.05
CA PRO A 119 -13.36 -10.54 -4.19
C PRO A 119 -13.11 -9.24 -4.97
N MET A 120 -12.51 -9.33 -6.16
CA MET A 120 -12.27 -8.17 -7.03
C MET A 120 -13.57 -7.72 -7.71
N ALA A 121 -14.40 -8.66 -8.17
CA ALA A 121 -15.69 -8.37 -8.79
C ALA A 121 -16.60 -7.58 -7.83
N ARG A 122 -16.66 -7.95 -6.54
CA ARG A 122 -17.42 -7.22 -5.52
C ARG A 122 -16.96 -5.76 -5.36
N ILE A 123 -15.66 -5.52 -5.43
CA ILE A 123 -15.09 -4.16 -5.36
C ILE A 123 -15.36 -3.38 -6.64
N ALA A 124 -15.25 -4.04 -7.80
CA ALA A 124 -15.54 -3.45 -9.09
C ALA A 124 -17.03 -3.06 -9.25
N ASP A 125 -17.94 -3.81 -8.63
CA ASP A 125 -19.39 -3.54 -8.63
C ASP A 125 -19.78 -2.26 -7.84
N LEU A 126 -18.90 -1.77 -6.97
CA LEU A 126 -19.08 -0.47 -6.30
C LEU A 126 -18.96 0.72 -7.24
N GLY A 127 -18.53 0.48 -8.48
CA GLY A 127 -18.42 1.48 -9.53
C GLY A 127 -17.00 2.01 -9.69
N ASP A 128 -16.89 3.28 -10.08
CA ASP A 128 -15.60 3.88 -10.41
C ASP A 128 -14.86 4.29 -9.11
N VAL A 129 -14.15 3.33 -8.49
CA VAL A 129 -13.31 3.50 -7.29
C VAL A 129 -11.84 3.28 -7.62
N ASN A 130 -10.95 4.12 -7.06
CA ASN A 130 -9.51 3.98 -7.32
C ASN A 130 -8.87 3.01 -6.33
N VAL A 131 -8.87 1.72 -6.67
CA VAL A 131 -8.35 0.66 -5.80
C VAL A 131 -7.11 0.01 -6.38
N THR A 132 -6.09 -0.20 -5.55
CA THR A 132 -4.92 -1.04 -5.82
C THR A 132 -5.04 -2.30 -4.96
N PHE A 133 -5.00 -3.47 -5.58
CA PHE A 133 -5.07 -4.73 -4.84
C PHE A 133 -3.68 -5.18 -4.38
N VAL A 134 -3.56 -5.62 -3.15
CA VAL A 134 -2.32 -6.21 -2.61
C VAL A 134 -2.66 -7.45 -1.78
N PRO A 135 -1.79 -8.47 -1.74
CA PRO A 135 -2.03 -9.64 -0.90
C PRO A 135 -1.79 -9.29 0.57
N ARG A 136 -2.69 -9.72 1.45
CA ARG A 136 -2.51 -9.65 2.90
C ARG A 136 -1.54 -10.75 3.34
N THR A 137 -0.31 -10.37 3.57
CA THR A 137 0.76 -11.23 4.10
C THR A 137 0.95 -10.99 5.60
N ARG A 138 1.65 -11.90 6.29
CA ARG A 138 1.97 -11.75 7.72
C ARG A 138 2.82 -10.50 7.96
N ALA A 139 3.81 -10.25 7.11
CA ALA A 139 4.68 -9.09 7.22
C ALA A 139 4.08 -7.80 6.63
N ARG A 140 2.91 -7.87 5.96
CA ARG A 140 2.29 -6.74 5.23
C ARG A 140 3.24 -6.06 4.25
N TYR A 141 4.21 -6.82 3.73
CA TYR A 141 5.31 -6.27 2.94
C TYR A 141 4.82 -5.48 1.72
N PHE A 142 3.84 -6.01 0.98
CA PHE A 142 3.36 -5.39 -0.25
C PHE A 142 2.60 -4.09 -0.02
N GLU A 143 2.07 -3.87 1.19
CA GLU A 143 1.47 -2.60 1.59
C GLU A 143 2.56 -1.53 1.80
N TYR A 144 3.72 -1.95 2.32
CA TYR A 144 4.81 -1.06 2.72
C TYR A 144 6.03 -1.06 1.80
N ALA A 145 6.02 -1.85 0.73
CA ALA A 145 7.13 -1.99 -0.20
C ALA A 145 7.63 -0.63 -0.74
N PRO A 146 6.77 0.34 -1.11
CA PRO A 146 7.22 1.69 -1.47
C PRO A 146 8.11 2.38 -0.42
N LEU A 147 7.76 2.27 0.86
CA LEU A 147 8.53 2.87 1.96
C LEU A 147 9.82 2.10 2.22
N PHE A 148 9.76 0.77 2.16
CA PHE A 148 10.93 -0.09 2.32
C PHE A 148 12.00 0.23 1.25
N HIS A 149 11.59 0.35 -0.01
CA HIS A 149 12.49 0.58 -1.15
C HIS A 149 12.95 2.03 -1.30
N LEU A 150 12.72 2.88 -0.29
CA LEU A 150 13.39 4.17 -0.12
C LEU A 150 14.57 4.10 0.87
N LEU A 151 14.69 3.00 1.63
CA LEU A 151 15.68 2.89 2.68
C LEU A 151 17.04 2.44 2.12
N PRO A 152 18.11 3.19 2.38
CA PRO A 152 19.46 2.79 1.96
C PRO A 152 19.93 1.58 2.77
N LYS A 153 20.85 0.79 2.20
CA LYS A 153 21.40 -0.43 2.83
C LYS A 153 21.83 -0.20 4.28
N ARG A 154 22.54 0.91 4.55
CA ARG A 154 23.01 1.26 5.90
C ARG A 154 21.89 1.35 6.94
N VAL A 155 20.70 1.78 6.52
CA VAL A 155 19.53 1.88 7.39
C VAL A 155 18.91 0.51 7.58
N LEU A 156 18.84 -0.31 6.53
CA LEU A 156 18.39 -1.69 6.64
C LEU A 156 19.25 -2.49 7.62
N ASP A 157 20.57 -2.43 7.47
CA ASP A 157 21.53 -3.09 8.36
C ASP A 157 21.34 -2.64 9.82
N MET A 158 21.18 -1.33 10.03
CA MET A 158 21.01 -0.74 11.38
C MET A 158 19.76 -1.22 12.09
N PHE A 159 18.68 -1.53 11.36
CA PHE A 159 17.41 -2.01 11.93
C PHE A 159 17.20 -3.51 11.76
N GLY A 160 18.20 -4.23 11.24
CA GLY A 160 18.14 -5.67 11.02
C GLY A 160 17.07 -6.06 10.00
N LEU A 161 16.87 -5.24 8.97
CA LEU A 161 16.02 -5.54 7.84
C LEU A 161 16.83 -6.25 6.75
N PRO A 162 16.22 -7.18 6.01
CA PRO A 162 16.90 -7.90 4.94
C PRO A 162 17.24 -6.98 3.77
N LEU A 163 18.30 -7.29 3.04
CA LEU A 163 18.60 -6.63 1.78
C LEU A 163 17.82 -7.32 0.64
N LEU A 164 16.74 -6.69 0.18
CA LEU A 164 15.84 -7.25 -0.83
C LEU A 164 16.19 -6.73 -2.22
N ARG A 165 15.92 -7.53 -3.26
CA ARG A 165 15.88 -7.02 -4.63
C ARG A 165 14.85 -5.91 -4.75
N GLY A 166 15.15 -4.91 -5.58
CA GLY A 166 14.37 -3.67 -5.62
C GLY A 166 12.90 -3.90 -5.95
N GLY A 167 12.07 -3.01 -5.42
CA GLY A 167 10.63 -3.18 -5.43
C GLY A 167 9.99 -2.85 -6.76
N GLN A 168 8.72 -3.20 -6.84
CA GLN A 168 7.87 -2.82 -7.95
C GLN A 168 6.60 -2.16 -7.43
N TRP A 169 6.23 -1.04 -8.04
CA TRP A 169 4.92 -0.43 -7.82
C TRP A 169 4.15 -0.23 -9.14
N PRO A 170 2.85 -0.52 -9.15
CA PRO A 170 2.11 -1.23 -8.10
C PRO A 170 2.53 -2.71 -8.02
N PHE A 171 2.06 -3.40 -6.98
CA PHE A 171 2.21 -4.85 -6.87
C PHE A 171 1.60 -5.53 -8.11
N MET A 172 2.24 -6.58 -8.62
CA MET A 172 1.65 -7.39 -9.70
C MET A 172 1.55 -8.85 -9.30
N ALA A 173 2.64 -9.44 -8.82
CA ALA A 173 2.67 -10.83 -8.39
C ALA A 173 3.80 -11.05 -7.38
N ASP A 174 3.64 -12.08 -6.54
CA ASP A 174 4.69 -12.60 -5.68
C ASP A 174 5.08 -14.00 -6.16
N TRP A 175 6.16 -14.10 -6.92
CA TRP A 175 6.64 -15.38 -7.45
C TRP A 175 7.55 -16.12 -6.48
N SER A 176 8.11 -15.41 -5.51
CA SER A 176 9.13 -15.93 -4.60
C SER A 176 8.60 -16.22 -3.20
N GLY A 177 7.38 -15.79 -2.89
CA GLY A 177 6.76 -15.99 -1.58
C GLY A 177 7.57 -15.28 -0.50
N ILE A 178 7.72 -13.98 -0.65
CA ILE A 178 8.67 -13.18 0.14
C ILE A 178 8.43 -13.25 1.64
N ASP A 179 7.17 -13.43 2.06
CA ASP A 179 6.75 -13.46 3.46
C ASP A 179 7.41 -14.57 4.29
N ASP A 180 7.83 -15.66 3.63
CA ASP A 180 8.57 -16.78 4.26
C ASP A 180 9.98 -16.37 4.71
N PHE A 181 10.54 -15.33 4.10
CA PHE A 181 11.91 -14.88 4.31
C PHE A 181 12.01 -13.62 5.18
N LEU A 182 10.88 -12.97 5.46
CA LEU A 182 10.85 -11.75 6.27
C LEU A 182 10.76 -12.06 7.77
N PRO A 183 11.44 -11.26 8.62
CA PRO A 183 11.41 -11.47 10.06
C PRO A 183 9.98 -11.39 10.63
N SER A 184 9.75 -12.00 11.79
CA SER A 184 8.44 -11.99 12.46
C SER A 184 7.99 -10.59 12.89
N ASP A 185 8.94 -9.72 13.20
CA ASP A 185 8.79 -8.32 13.60
C ASP A 185 9.11 -7.33 12.46
N PHE A 186 8.93 -7.74 11.21
CA PHE A 186 9.25 -6.92 10.02
C PHE A 186 8.60 -5.53 10.06
N GLU A 187 7.29 -5.45 10.32
CA GLU A 187 6.55 -4.19 10.36
C GLU A 187 7.13 -3.22 11.40
N GLU A 188 7.46 -3.73 12.60
CA GLU A 188 8.06 -2.91 13.66
C GLU A 188 9.47 -2.42 13.29
N ARG A 189 10.29 -3.28 12.66
CA ARG A 189 11.61 -2.90 12.16
C ARG A 189 11.51 -1.83 11.08
N LEU A 190 10.59 -1.99 10.14
CA LEU A 190 10.34 -1.04 9.06
C LEU A 190 9.83 0.30 9.60
N ALA A 191 8.89 0.28 10.56
CA ALA A 191 8.39 1.48 11.23
C ALA A 191 9.53 2.29 11.88
N ARG A 192 10.45 1.63 12.59
CA ARG A 192 11.63 2.30 13.19
C ARG A 192 12.59 2.84 12.14
N ALA A 193 12.84 2.07 11.07
CA ALA A 193 13.72 2.45 9.99
C ALA A 193 13.21 3.65 9.20
N TRP A 194 11.92 3.63 8.87
CA TRP A 194 11.22 4.73 8.23
C TRP A 194 11.19 5.98 9.12
N ALA A 195 10.83 5.81 10.39
CA ALA A 195 10.84 6.90 11.36
C ALA A 195 12.22 7.56 11.43
N TRP A 196 13.30 6.78 11.44
CA TRP A 196 14.66 7.29 11.41
C TRP A 196 14.95 8.12 10.14
N ALA A 197 14.50 7.66 8.97
CA ALA A 197 14.72 8.32 7.69
C ALA A 197 13.95 9.64 7.58
N VAL A 198 12.70 9.68 8.05
CA VAL A 198 11.83 10.86 7.91
C VAL A 198 12.03 11.90 9.02
N TRP A 199 12.54 11.48 10.18
CA TRP A 199 12.68 12.32 11.37
C TRP A 199 13.38 13.67 11.14
N PRO A 200 14.50 13.76 10.38
CA PRO A 200 15.18 15.03 10.15
C PRO A 200 14.29 16.09 9.48
N TYR A 201 13.28 15.68 8.73
CA TYR A 201 12.32 16.55 8.05
C TYR A 201 11.16 16.96 8.97
N LEU A 202 10.82 16.14 9.97
CA LEU A 202 9.77 16.44 10.94
C LEU A 202 10.26 17.32 12.10
N VAL A 203 11.46 17.03 12.62
CA VAL A 203 12.05 17.73 13.76
C VAL A 203 13.53 17.98 13.50
N SER A 204 13.81 19.06 12.78
CA SER A 204 15.19 19.45 12.47
C SER A 204 15.96 19.81 13.74
N GLY A 205 17.23 19.38 13.80
CA GLY A 205 18.16 19.69 14.88
C GLY A 205 18.01 18.89 16.17
N SER A 206 16.88 18.23 16.44
CA SER A 206 16.70 17.41 17.65
C SER A 206 16.64 15.93 17.30
N LYS A 207 17.38 15.09 18.03
CA LYS A 207 17.35 13.63 17.82
C LYS A 207 16.06 13.03 18.38
N MET A 208 15.49 12.04 17.71
CA MET A 208 14.26 11.35 18.13
C MET A 208 14.32 10.80 19.56
N LYS A 209 15.47 10.26 19.98
CA LYS A 209 15.67 9.74 21.34
C LYS A 209 15.54 10.78 22.45
N ALA A 210 15.49 12.07 22.10
CA ALA A 210 15.24 13.15 23.05
C ALA A 210 13.78 13.30 23.43
N PHE A 211 12.88 12.64 22.72
CA PHE A 211 11.44 12.66 22.95
C PHE A 211 11.00 11.36 23.63
N SER A 212 9.91 11.43 24.39
CA SER A 212 9.31 10.24 25.01
C SER A 212 8.82 9.26 23.94
N ALA A 213 8.46 8.04 24.32
CA ALA A 213 7.89 7.06 23.39
C ALA A 213 6.50 7.50 22.88
N ASP A 214 5.77 8.22 23.73
CA ASP A 214 4.41 8.68 23.49
C ASP A 214 4.33 10.06 22.81
N ASP A 215 5.48 10.69 22.49
CA ASP A 215 5.50 11.96 21.75
C ASP A 215 4.73 11.81 20.42
N PRO A 216 3.72 12.66 20.15
CA PRO A 216 2.87 12.48 18.97
C PRO A 216 3.61 12.57 17.62
N ILE A 217 4.68 13.37 17.52
CA ILE A 217 5.48 13.46 16.30
C ILE A 217 6.28 12.17 16.11
N ARG A 218 6.79 11.59 17.20
CA ARG A 218 7.44 10.28 17.18
C ARG A 218 6.47 9.18 16.79
N LEU A 219 5.27 9.13 17.35
CA LEU A 219 4.24 8.14 16.96
C LEU A 219 3.88 8.27 15.47
N LEU A 220 3.68 9.50 14.98
CA LEU A 220 3.41 9.77 13.57
C LEU A 220 4.55 9.31 12.65
N ALA A 221 5.81 9.50 13.06
CA ALA A 221 6.97 9.07 12.29
C ALA A 221 7.03 7.53 12.13
N HIS A 222 6.53 6.77 13.12
CA HIS A 222 6.48 5.31 13.08
C HIS A 222 5.23 4.76 12.38
N ASN A 223 4.21 5.58 12.16
CA ASN A 223 2.96 5.14 11.56
C ASN A 223 3.12 4.99 10.03
N LEU A 224 3.46 3.79 9.57
CA LEU A 224 3.64 3.50 8.14
C LEU A 224 2.39 3.80 7.31
N ASP A 225 1.20 3.50 7.83
CA ASP A 225 -0.09 3.71 7.13
C ASP A 225 -0.33 5.21 6.84
N PHE A 226 0.16 6.12 7.70
CA PHE A 226 0.13 7.55 7.43
C PHE A 226 0.98 7.94 6.21
N TRP A 227 2.10 7.24 5.98
CA TRP A 227 3.07 7.57 4.93
C TRP A 227 2.79 6.88 3.59
N VAL A 228 2.09 5.74 3.58
CA VAL A 228 1.75 5.00 2.35
C VAL A 228 1.02 5.86 1.31
N PRO A 229 -0.01 6.65 1.66
CA PRO A 229 -0.67 7.53 0.69
C PRO A 229 0.27 8.58 0.11
N ALA A 230 1.18 9.12 0.94
CA ALA A 230 2.10 10.17 0.54
C ALA A 230 3.16 9.65 -0.44
N VAL A 231 3.81 8.50 -0.13
CA VAL A 231 4.79 7.90 -1.03
C VAL A 231 4.12 7.41 -2.32
N THR A 232 2.89 6.91 -2.25
CA THR A 232 2.13 6.51 -3.44
C THR A 232 1.83 7.71 -4.33
N ALA A 233 1.48 8.87 -3.76
CA ALA A 233 1.30 10.09 -4.51
C ALA A 233 2.60 10.55 -5.18
N THR A 234 3.74 10.44 -4.50
CA THR A 234 5.07 10.72 -5.08
C THR A 234 5.38 9.81 -6.25
N ILE A 235 5.15 8.50 -6.12
CA ILE A 235 5.33 7.54 -7.22
C ILE A 235 4.48 7.92 -8.43
N GLN A 236 3.19 8.19 -8.22
CA GLN A 236 2.29 8.56 -9.30
C GLN A 236 2.68 9.88 -9.97
N GLU A 237 3.13 10.88 -9.21
CA GLU A 237 3.60 12.16 -9.75
C GLU A 237 4.80 11.93 -10.68
N ARG A 238 5.83 11.22 -10.20
CA ARG A 238 7.01 10.89 -11.01
C ARG A 238 6.65 10.11 -12.27
N LEU A 239 5.76 9.11 -12.16
CA LEU A 239 5.34 8.30 -13.30
C LEU A 239 4.49 9.07 -14.31
N ARG A 240 3.78 10.14 -13.92
CA ARG A 240 3.01 10.97 -14.86
C ARG A 240 3.91 11.70 -15.86
N ASP A 241 5.14 11.98 -15.47
CA ASP A 241 6.13 12.64 -16.33
C ASP A 241 6.80 11.67 -17.32
N PHE A 242 6.52 10.37 -17.21
CA PHE A 242 7.11 9.39 -18.12
C PHE A 242 6.50 9.54 -19.52
N PRO A 243 7.31 9.38 -20.58
CA PRO A 243 6.84 9.48 -21.95
C PRO A 243 5.82 8.37 -22.27
N GLU A 244 4.97 8.62 -23.26
CA GLU A 244 3.99 7.63 -23.74
C GLU A 244 4.62 6.64 -24.73
N ILE A 245 4.19 5.39 -24.70
CA ILE A 245 4.49 4.39 -25.73
C ILE A 245 3.50 4.58 -26.85
N ASP A 246 3.95 4.97 -28.04
CA ASP A 246 3.06 5.10 -29.19
C ASP A 246 2.43 3.75 -29.58
N LYS A 247 1.12 3.64 -29.35
CA LYS A 247 0.26 2.52 -29.76
C LYS A 247 -0.72 2.95 -30.86
N GLY A 248 -0.50 4.10 -31.48
CA GLY A 248 -1.39 4.66 -32.49
C GLY A 248 -2.72 5.21 -31.92
N LYS A 249 -2.79 5.50 -30.61
CA LYS A 249 -3.97 6.13 -30.00
C LYS A 249 -3.82 7.65 -29.97
N THR A 250 -4.72 8.34 -30.66
CA THR A 250 -4.85 9.79 -30.56
C THR A 250 -5.57 10.15 -29.26
N PRO A 251 -5.02 11.07 -28.43
CA PRO A 251 -5.70 11.53 -27.24
C PRO A 251 -7.08 12.14 -27.56
N GLY A 252 -8.10 11.73 -26.81
CA GLY A 252 -9.46 12.19 -27.08
C GLY A 252 -10.51 11.69 -26.08
N PRO A 253 -11.78 12.09 -26.26
CA PRO A 253 -12.88 11.65 -25.41
C PRO A 253 -13.01 10.12 -25.40
N VAL A 254 -13.37 9.56 -24.25
CA VAL A 254 -13.63 8.13 -24.10
C VAL A 254 -15.09 7.85 -24.44
N THR A 255 -15.35 7.15 -25.53
CA THR A 255 -16.69 6.69 -25.91
C THR A 255 -16.98 5.34 -25.28
N LEU A 256 -18.10 5.22 -24.56
CA LEU A 256 -18.60 3.98 -23.99
C LEU A 256 -19.36 3.15 -25.03
N GLU A 257 -19.65 1.89 -24.71
CA GLU A 257 -20.36 0.98 -25.63
C GLU A 257 -21.77 1.46 -26.00
N ASP A 258 -22.44 2.18 -25.11
CA ASP A 258 -23.74 2.80 -25.35
C ASP A 258 -23.67 4.07 -26.22
N GLY A 259 -22.47 4.46 -26.66
CA GLY A 259 -22.20 5.65 -27.46
C GLY A 259 -22.10 6.95 -26.66
N SER A 260 -22.30 6.92 -25.34
CA SER A 260 -22.08 8.08 -24.48
C SER A 260 -20.59 8.36 -24.26
N VAL A 261 -20.26 9.57 -23.80
CA VAL A 261 -18.89 9.97 -23.48
C VAL A 261 -18.68 9.88 -21.97
N LEU A 262 -17.62 9.19 -21.55
CA LEU A 262 -17.22 9.14 -20.15
C LEU A 262 -16.69 10.51 -19.72
N ALA A 263 -17.46 11.19 -18.87
CA ALA A 263 -17.10 12.51 -18.36
C ALA A 263 -15.83 12.44 -17.49
N GLY A 264 -15.00 13.49 -17.58
CA GLY A 264 -13.79 13.60 -16.75
C GLY A 264 -12.66 12.65 -17.11
N ALA A 265 -12.70 12.03 -18.30
CA ALA A 265 -11.70 11.06 -18.74
C ALA A 265 -11.21 11.31 -20.17
N VAL A 266 -9.96 10.93 -20.45
CA VAL A 266 -9.33 11.03 -21.77
C VAL A 266 -8.68 9.71 -22.10
N ALA A 267 -8.92 9.19 -23.31
CA ALA A 267 -8.21 8.04 -23.85
C ALA A 267 -6.82 8.48 -24.32
N GLY A 268 -5.81 7.63 -24.17
CA GLY A 268 -4.46 7.91 -24.65
C GLY A 268 -3.60 6.66 -24.78
N ASN A 269 -2.37 6.87 -25.25
CA ASN A 269 -1.33 5.84 -25.27
C ASN A 269 -0.83 5.57 -23.84
N PRO A 270 -0.55 4.33 -23.43
CA PRO A 270 0.01 4.03 -22.11
C PRO A 270 1.38 4.68 -21.88
N ARG A 271 1.75 4.99 -20.63
CA ARG A 271 3.10 5.51 -20.30
C ARG A 271 4.15 4.41 -20.31
N MET A 272 5.39 4.77 -20.64
CA MET A 272 6.54 3.90 -20.44
C MET A 272 6.68 3.51 -18.97
N GLY A 273 7.22 2.32 -18.73
CA GLY A 273 7.65 1.89 -17.41
C GLY A 273 9.14 2.21 -17.24
N GLY A 274 9.67 2.00 -16.05
CA GLY A 274 11.06 2.30 -15.75
C GLY A 274 11.33 2.44 -14.26
N GLN A 275 12.47 3.01 -13.91
CA GLN A 275 12.84 3.29 -12.52
C GLN A 275 12.09 4.53 -12.04
N VAL A 276 11.26 4.39 -11.00
CA VAL A 276 10.63 5.52 -10.30
C VAL A 276 11.68 6.29 -9.51
N TRP A 277 12.62 5.56 -8.90
CA TRP A 277 13.87 6.07 -8.38
C TRP A 277 14.94 4.98 -8.35
N PHE A 278 16.21 5.39 -8.29
CA PHE A 278 17.35 4.49 -8.12
C PHE A 278 18.54 5.19 -7.44
N GLY A 279 19.19 4.49 -6.52
CA GLY A 279 20.34 5.01 -5.77
C GLY A 279 19.96 5.89 -4.57
N GLU A 280 20.90 6.10 -3.66
CA GLU A 280 20.68 6.81 -2.38
C GLU A 280 20.30 8.29 -2.55
N ASP A 281 20.78 8.95 -3.61
CA ASP A 281 20.51 10.37 -3.81
C ASP A 281 19.09 10.60 -4.33
N ASP A 282 18.67 9.86 -5.36
CA ASP A 282 17.31 9.96 -5.89
C ASP A 282 16.27 9.45 -4.88
N ALA A 283 16.57 8.38 -4.13
CA ALA A 283 15.72 7.92 -3.04
C ALA A 283 15.58 8.97 -1.92
N ARG A 284 16.63 9.76 -1.64
CA ARG A 284 16.56 10.85 -0.67
C ARG A 284 15.65 11.97 -1.16
N ASP A 285 15.73 12.32 -2.44
CA ASP A 285 14.83 13.30 -3.05
C ASP A 285 13.38 12.79 -3.02
N ALA A 286 13.14 11.51 -3.30
CA ALA A 286 11.83 10.88 -3.19
C ALA A 286 11.28 10.87 -1.74
N VAL A 287 12.14 10.76 -0.72
CA VAL A 287 11.74 10.94 0.69
C VAL A 287 11.30 12.38 0.95
N VAL A 288 12.02 13.38 0.43
CA VAL A 288 11.64 14.80 0.56
C VAL A 288 10.27 15.04 -0.10
N GLU A 289 10.11 14.58 -1.34
CA GLU A 289 8.84 14.69 -2.08
C GLU A 289 7.70 13.97 -1.35
N THR A 290 7.97 12.83 -0.70
CA THR A 290 6.99 12.12 0.15
C THR A 290 6.57 12.97 1.35
N VAL A 291 7.50 13.66 2.01
CA VAL A 291 7.16 14.59 3.11
C VAL A 291 6.34 15.76 2.61
N GLU A 292 6.68 16.32 1.45
CA GLU A 292 5.91 17.39 0.81
C GLU A 292 4.51 16.93 0.39
N ALA A 293 4.38 15.72 -0.14
CA ALA A 293 3.10 15.10 -0.48
C ALA A 293 2.22 14.92 0.76
N ALA A 294 2.79 14.51 1.90
CA ALA A 294 2.07 14.43 3.18
C ALA A 294 1.62 15.82 3.70
N ASP A 295 2.35 16.90 3.35
CA ASP A 295 2.02 18.28 3.72
C ASP A 295 1.20 19.04 2.68
N ARG A 296 0.79 18.42 1.57
CA ARG A 296 0.20 19.11 0.41
C ARG A 296 -1.02 19.99 0.76
N THR A 297 -1.80 19.60 1.77
CA THR A 297 -2.98 20.35 2.27
C THR A 297 -2.71 21.08 3.58
N GLY A 298 -1.47 21.15 4.04
CA GLY A 298 -1.10 21.64 5.36
C GLY A 298 -1.45 20.68 6.50
N ARG A 299 -1.85 19.43 6.19
CA ARG A 299 -2.23 18.42 7.19
C ARG A 299 -1.06 18.05 8.08
N LEU A 300 0.09 17.69 7.50
CA LEU A 300 1.29 17.34 8.26
C LEU A 300 1.79 18.53 9.08
N ARG A 301 1.98 19.70 8.47
CA ARG A 301 2.42 20.92 9.18
C ARG A 301 1.44 21.34 10.26
N GLY A 302 0.14 21.26 10.00
CA GLY A 302 -0.91 21.52 10.99
C GLY A 302 -0.79 20.60 12.21
N ILE A 303 -0.54 19.30 12.00
CA ILE A 303 -0.27 18.35 13.08
C ILE A 303 1.01 18.75 13.84
N LEU A 304 2.11 18.99 13.13
CA LEU A 304 3.40 19.33 13.76
C LEU A 304 3.31 20.62 14.59
N ASP A 305 2.68 21.67 14.05
CA ASP A 305 2.52 22.95 14.72
C ASP A 305 1.57 22.87 15.91
N ALA A 306 0.50 22.08 15.80
CA ALA A 306 -0.39 21.79 16.92
C ALA A 306 0.36 21.09 18.06
N VAL A 307 1.12 20.04 17.76
CA VAL A 307 1.91 19.32 18.78
C VAL A 307 2.95 20.24 19.40
N ARG A 308 3.75 20.95 18.58
CA ARG A 308 4.79 21.88 19.06
C ARG A 308 4.24 22.99 19.96
N SER A 309 3.03 23.46 19.69
CA SER A 309 2.39 24.53 20.47
C SER A 309 1.82 24.06 21.82
N HIS A 310 1.60 22.76 21.99
CA HIS A 310 0.99 22.17 23.18
C HIS A 310 1.90 21.17 23.91
N ARG A 311 3.22 21.23 23.64
CA ARG A 311 4.18 20.34 24.29
C ARG A 311 4.15 20.48 25.81
N ILE A 312 4.29 19.36 26.50
CA ILE A 312 4.46 19.26 27.95
C ILE A 312 5.82 18.63 28.30
N GLU A 313 6.20 18.68 29.57
CA GLU A 313 7.48 18.11 30.03
C GLU A 313 7.58 16.60 29.72
N ASP A 314 6.47 15.87 29.85
CA ASP A 314 6.39 14.42 29.60
C ASP A 314 6.59 14.02 28.12
N ASP A 315 6.54 14.98 27.19
CA ASP A 315 6.86 14.72 25.78
C ASP A 315 8.37 14.56 25.55
N PHE A 316 9.19 14.92 26.54
CA PHE A 316 10.65 14.83 26.48
C PHE A 316 11.17 13.64 27.28
N SER A 317 12.18 12.98 26.73
CA SER A 317 13.00 12.04 27.49
C SER A 317 13.99 12.78 28.40
N SER A 318 14.77 12.02 29.18
CA SER A 318 15.90 12.54 29.95
C SER A 318 17.06 13.10 29.10
N HIS A 319 17.08 12.89 27.78
CA HIS A 319 18.15 13.40 26.93
C HIS A 319 17.96 14.86 26.56
N TRP A 320 19.08 15.57 26.48
CA TRP A 320 19.10 16.95 26.00
C TRP A 320 18.77 17.07 24.50
N SER A 321 18.03 18.11 24.14
CA SER A 321 17.79 18.53 22.75
C SER A 321 17.49 20.02 22.66
N TYR A 322 17.68 20.60 21.47
CA TYR A 322 17.29 21.99 21.20
C TYR A 322 15.78 22.22 21.39
N ALA A 323 14.94 21.23 21.06
CA ALA A 323 13.50 21.32 21.29
C ALA A 323 13.16 21.42 22.79
N ARG A 324 13.85 20.63 23.63
CA ARG A 324 13.68 20.69 25.09
C ARG A 324 14.19 22.01 25.66
N GLU A 325 15.36 22.47 25.22
CA GLU A 325 15.91 23.76 25.64
C GLU A 325 14.99 24.93 25.25
N ASP A 326 14.43 24.92 24.04
CA ASP A 326 13.47 25.94 23.61
C ASP A 326 12.17 25.90 24.42
N PHE A 327 11.68 24.70 24.75
CA PHE A 327 10.54 24.51 25.64
C PHE A 327 10.80 25.07 27.04
N GLU A 328 11.91 24.67 27.68
CA GLU A 328 12.30 25.14 29.02
C GLU A 328 12.50 26.67 29.03
N ARG A 329 13.13 27.23 28.00
CA ARG A 329 13.28 28.68 27.83
C ARG A 329 11.93 29.40 27.73
N LYS A 330 10.97 28.83 27.00
CA LYS A 330 9.60 29.38 26.87
C LYS A 330 8.83 29.28 28.19
N LEU A 331 8.99 28.17 28.92
CA LEU A 331 8.33 27.91 30.20
C LEU A 331 8.86 28.86 31.30
N HIS A 332 10.17 29.06 31.38
CA HIS A 332 10.81 29.92 32.39
C HIS A 332 10.89 31.41 32.00
N GLY A 333 10.26 31.80 30.89
CA GLY A 333 10.15 33.19 30.46
C GLY A 333 9.26 34.03 31.38
N LYS A 334 9.78 35.16 31.89
CA LYS A 334 9.19 36.03 32.94
C LYS A 334 7.78 36.64 32.67
N ARG A 335 7.06 36.29 31.60
CA ARG A 335 5.78 36.93 31.21
C ARG A 335 4.77 36.02 30.50
N ARG A 336 4.48 34.81 31.01
CA ARG A 336 3.29 34.07 30.53
C ARG A 336 2.45 33.47 31.66
N LYS A 337 1.14 33.78 31.61
CA LYS A 337 0.10 33.02 32.31
C LYS A 337 -0.05 31.69 31.56
N VAL A 338 0.20 30.58 32.23
CA VAL A 338 -0.13 29.25 31.73
C VAL A 338 -1.64 29.24 31.48
N THR A 339 -2.04 29.23 30.21
CA THR A 339 -3.44 29.04 29.84
C THR A 339 -3.61 27.57 29.54
N VAL A 340 -4.17 26.83 30.49
CA VAL A 340 -4.63 25.46 30.23
C VAL A 340 -5.87 25.58 29.34
N LYS A 341 -5.71 25.25 28.06
CA LYS A 341 -6.84 25.01 27.16
C LYS A 341 -6.97 23.50 27.03
N PHE A 342 -8.12 22.97 27.43
CA PHE A 342 -8.52 21.64 27.01
C PHE A 342 -8.76 21.72 25.50
N VAL A 343 -7.83 21.16 24.74
CA VAL A 343 -8.11 20.78 23.36
C VAL A 343 -8.73 19.39 23.49
N GLU A 344 -10.06 19.32 23.40
CA GLU A 344 -10.65 18.06 22.96
C GLU A 344 -10.04 17.78 21.59
N LEU A 345 -9.18 16.77 21.54
CA LEU A 345 -9.05 15.99 20.32
C LEU A 345 -10.47 15.50 20.08
N THR A 346 -11.24 16.23 19.26
CA THR A 346 -12.48 15.71 18.68
C THR A 346 -12.18 14.28 18.32
N ASP A 347 -12.93 13.36 18.94
CA ASP A 347 -12.83 11.91 18.79
C ASP A 347 -12.28 11.61 17.41
N THR A 348 -11.05 11.12 17.40
CA THR A 348 -10.38 10.43 16.30
C THR A 348 -11.18 10.47 15.00
N VAL A 349 -10.83 11.35 14.06
CA VAL A 349 -10.93 10.91 12.67
C VAL A 349 -10.19 9.58 12.65
N PRO A 350 -10.83 8.45 12.29
CA PRO A 350 -10.17 7.17 12.30
C PRO A 350 -8.82 7.35 11.58
N VAL A 351 -7.74 7.04 12.28
CA VAL A 351 -6.46 6.90 11.62
C VAL A 351 -6.64 5.67 10.75
N GLN A 352 -6.95 5.93 9.48
CA GLN A 352 -7.23 4.96 8.44
C GLN A 352 -6.13 3.90 8.40
N GLY A 353 -6.49 2.71 8.85
CA GLY A 353 -5.77 1.46 8.70
C GLY A 353 -6.71 0.34 9.11
N PRO A 354 -6.51 -0.91 8.70
CA PRO A 354 -6.02 -1.41 7.42
C PRO A 354 -7.17 -1.97 6.57
N GLU A 355 -8.41 -1.53 6.80
CA GLU A 355 -9.53 -1.74 5.89
C GLU A 355 -9.65 -0.46 5.07
N SER A 356 -9.39 -0.56 3.75
CA SER A 356 -9.69 0.52 2.82
C SER A 356 -11.06 1.13 3.12
N GLU A 357 -11.27 2.44 2.95
CA GLU A 357 -12.60 3.04 3.15
C GLU A 357 -13.67 2.31 2.34
N VAL A 358 -13.30 1.79 1.16
CA VAL A 358 -14.15 0.91 0.34
C VAL A 358 -14.49 -0.41 1.07
N LEU A 359 -13.49 -1.08 1.68
CA LEU A 359 -13.70 -2.31 2.44
C LEU A 359 -14.47 -2.05 3.75
N GLY A 360 -14.12 -1.00 4.48
CA GLY A 360 -14.83 -0.54 5.66
C GLY A 360 -16.27 -0.13 5.35
N ASN A 361 -16.54 0.48 4.20
CA ASN A 361 -17.89 0.79 3.74
C ASN A 361 -18.65 -0.46 3.30
N LEU A 362 -18.01 -1.44 2.65
CA LEU A 362 -18.62 -2.74 2.32
C LEU A 362 -19.02 -3.50 3.58
N ILE A 363 -18.07 -3.67 4.50
CA ILE A 363 -18.27 -4.33 5.79
C ILE A 363 -19.32 -3.59 6.61
N THR A 364 -19.29 -2.25 6.61
CA THR A 364 -20.31 -1.43 7.28
C THR A 364 -21.66 -1.62 6.62
N ASN A 365 -21.75 -1.63 5.29
CA ASN A 365 -23.00 -1.85 4.58
C ASN A 365 -23.59 -3.24 4.89
N ASP A 366 -22.76 -4.28 4.86
CA ASP A 366 -23.14 -5.65 5.21
C ASP A 366 -23.60 -5.73 6.67
N PHE A 367 -22.86 -5.12 7.60
CA PHE A 367 -23.25 -5.02 9.01
C PHE A 367 -24.56 -4.23 9.20
N LEU A 368 -24.76 -3.12 8.47
CA LEU A 368 -25.99 -2.32 8.51
C LEU A 368 -27.21 -3.13 8.04
N THR A 369 -27.03 -4.11 7.15
CA THR A 369 -28.14 -5.00 6.73
C THR A 369 -28.64 -5.88 7.88
N LEU A 370 -27.75 -6.28 8.80
CA LEU A 370 -28.06 -7.12 9.96
C LEU A 370 -28.76 -6.38 11.11
N LEU A 371 -28.69 -5.05 11.13
CA LEU A 371 -29.28 -4.22 12.18
C LEU A 371 -30.77 -3.90 11.92
N ASP A 372 -31.54 -3.83 13.02
CA ASP A 372 -32.91 -3.29 12.98
C ASP A 372 -32.91 -1.81 12.53
N GLY A 373 -34.04 -1.33 12.01
CA GLY A 373 -34.12 0.01 11.39
C GLY A 373 -33.73 1.16 12.33
N ARG A 374 -33.91 1.02 13.65
CA ARG A 374 -33.54 2.07 14.61
C ARG A 374 -32.07 1.99 15.01
N ASN A 375 -31.49 0.79 15.07
CA ASN A 375 -30.06 0.59 15.29
C ASN A 375 -29.26 1.03 14.06
N ARG A 376 -29.74 0.75 12.85
CA ARG A 376 -29.19 1.24 11.59
C ARG A 376 -29.11 2.77 11.57
N GLN A 377 -30.18 3.46 11.95
CA GLN A 377 -30.21 4.92 12.05
C GLN A 377 -29.18 5.47 13.04
N ILE A 378 -28.96 4.80 14.18
CA ILE A 378 -27.92 5.19 15.14
C ILE A 378 -26.53 5.03 14.51
N VAL A 379 -26.26 3.92 13.82
CA VAL A 379 -24.95 3.72 13.16
C VAL A 379 -24.73 4.72 12.02
N VAL A 380 -25.76 5.05 11.24
CA VAL A 380 -25.69 6.10 10.20
C VAL A 380 -25.39 7.47 10.82
N LEU A 381 -26.01 7.81 11.95
CA LEU A 381 -25.73 9.05 12.67
C LEU A 381 -24.29 9.10 13.19
N LEU A 382 -23.81 8.00 13.78
CA LEU A 382 -22.41 7.87 14.19
C LEU A 382 -21.45 8.01 13.01
N ASN A 383 -21.75 7.39 11.87
CA ASN A 383 -20.94 7.47 10.65
C ASN A 383 -20.95 8.87 10.03
N SER A 384 -22.04 9.61 10.20
CA SER A 384 -22.14 11.02 9.80
C SER A 384 -21.47 12.00 10.78
N GLY A 385 -20.80 11.50 11.82
CA GLY A 385 -20.06 12.30 12.80
C GLY A 385 -20.85 12.72 14.04
N VAL A 386 -22.10 12.27 14.22
CA VAL A 386 -22.91 12.57 15.41
C VAL A 386 -22.59 11.54 16.49
N THR A 387 -21.66 11.84 17.40
CA THR A 387 -21.16 10.90 18.42
C THR A 387 -21.79 11.07 19.81
N SER A 388 -22.45 12.21 20.06
CA SER A 388 -23.09 12.50 21.35
C SER A 388 -24.38 11.70 21.53
N LYS A 389 -24.47 10.90 22.61
CA LYS A 389 -25.67 10.11 22.94
C LYS A 389 -26.91 10.99 23.16
N THR A 390 -26.71 12.22 23.62
CA THR A 390 -27.79 13.21 23.82
C THR A 390 -28.26 13.74 22.48
N GLU A 391 -27.33 14.07 21.59
CA GLU A 391 -27.65 14.57 20.25
C GLU A 391 -28.35 13.50 19.39
N ILE A 392 -27.87 12.25 19.45
CA ILE A 392 -28.54 11.10 18.82
C ILE A 392 -29.95 10.90 19.40
N ALA A 393 -30.13 11.11 20.71
CA ALA A 393 -31.44 11.00 21.34
C ALA A 393 -32.40 12.07 20.82
N ASP A 394 -31.93 13.32 20.70
CA ASP A 394 -32.71 14.44 20.20
C ASP A 394 -33.08 14.25 18.73
N VAL A 395 -32.12 13.84 17.88
CA VAL A 395 -32.33 13.59 16.44
C VAL A 395 -33.32 12.44 16.20
N LEU A 396 -33.28 11.39 17.03
CA LEU A 396 -34.16 10.22 16.90
C LEU A 396 -35.45 10.31 17.74
N GLY A 397 -35.69 11.44 18.42
CA GLY A 397 -36.91 11.68 19.20
C GLY A 397 -37.04 10.82 20.46
N TYR A 398 -35.91 10.41 21.08
CA TYR A 398 -35.91 9.72 22.36
C TYR A 398 -36.06 10.70 23.53
N ALA A 399 -36.85 10.33 24.54
CA ALA A 399 -37.04 11.16 25.73
C ALA A 399 -35.79 11.28 26.63
N ASN A 400 -34.80 10.39 26.49
CA ASN A 400 -33.52 10.44 27.20
C ASN A 400 -32.42 9.62 26.48
N HIS A 401 -31.15 9.91 26.80
CA HIS A 401 -29.97 9.22 26.26
C HIS A 401 -29.82 7.76 26.74
N SER A 402 -30.63 7.32 27.71
CA SER A 402 -30.59 5.94 28.22
C SER A 402 -31.12 4.94 27.20
N ALA A 403 -32.08 5.32 26.36
CA ALA A 403 -32.57 4.50 25.25
C ALA A 403 -31.48 4.29 24.17
N VAL A 404 -30.75 5.36 23.83
CA VAL A 404 -29.59 5.31 22.92
C VAL A 404 -28.49 4.41 23.49
N SER A 405 -28.19 4.53 24.79
CA SER A 405 -27.19 3.70 25.46
C SER A 405 -27.50 2.20 25.39
N LYS A 406 -28.77 1.82 25.57
CA LYS A 406 -29.21 0.41 25.44
C LYS A 406 -29.05 -0.12 24.02
N ARG A 407 -29.36 0.71 23.01
CA ARG A 407 -29.21 0.35 21.60
C ARG A 407 -27.75 0.25 21.18
N LEU A 408 -26.89 1.16 21.64
CA LEU A 408 -25.43 1.05 21.44
C LEU A 408 -24.86 -0.25 22.02
N ALA A 409 -25.35 -0.69 23.19
CA ALA A 409 -24.96 -1.98 23.77
C ALA A 409 -25.51 -3.19 23.00
N GLN A 410 -26.58 -3.05 22.22
CA GLN A 410 -27.07 -4.09 21.31
C GLN A 410 -26.25 -4.10 20.01
N ILE A 411 -25.96 -2.92 19.45
CA ILE A 411 -25.11 -2.75 18.26
C ILE A 411 -23.71 -3.32 18.53
N ARG A 412 -23.10 -3.01 19.68
CA ARG A 412 -21.78 -3.54 20.06
C ARG A 412 -21.79 -5.07 20.13
N ARG A 413 -22.80 -5.69 20.75
CA ARG A 413 -22.92 -7.15 20.81
C ARG A 413 -23.13 -7.79 19.43
N ALA A 414 -23.88 -7.12 18.55
CA ALA A 414 -24.07 -7.58 17.18
C ALA A 414 -22.77 -7.46 16.37
N ALA A 415 -22.00 -6.40 16.59
CA ALA A 415 -20.69 -6.21 15.97
C ALA A 415 -19.70 -7.27 16.47
N GLU A 416 -19.59 -7.48 17.79
CA GLU A 416 -18.76 -8.53 18.39
C GLU A 416 -19.08 -9.91 17.77
N ALA A 417 -20.36 -10.28 17.67
CA ALA A 417 -20.74 -11.54 17.03
C ALA A 417 -20.41 -11.62 15.53
N TYR A 418 -20.56 -10.53 14.79
CA TYR A 418 -20.31 -10.50 13.34
C TYR A 418 -18.82 -10.49 12.97
N PHE A 419 -18.00 -9.82 13.79
CA PHE A 419 -16.56 -9.67 13.59
C PHE A 419 -15.71 -10.74 14.29
N ASP A 420 -16.29 -11.52 15.21
CA ASP A 420 -15.62 -12.70 15.79
C ASP A 420 -15.86 -13.98 14.94
N GLU A 421 -16.84 -13.97 14.02
CA GLU A 421 -17.19 -15.11 13.13
C GLU A 421 -16.54 -15.02 11.72
N ASN A 422 -15.98 -13.86 11.35
CA ASN A 422 -15.20 -13.63 10.12
C ASN A 422 -13.77 -13.26 10.46
#